data_AF-A0AAD5AA96-F1
#
_entry.id   AF-A0AAD5AA96-F1
#
_cell.length_a   1.000
_cell.length_b   1.000
_cell.length_c   1.000
_cell.angle_alpha   90.00
_cell.angle_beta   90.00
_cell.angle_gamma   90.00
#
_symmetry.space_group_name_H-M   'P 1'
#
loop_
_entity.id
_entity.type
_entity.pdbx_description
1 polymer ?
#
loop_
_entity_poly.entity_id
_entity_poly.type
_entity_poly.pdbx_seq_one_letter_code
_entity_poly.pdbx_strand_id
1 'polypeptide(L)'
;MSVGFAQFHPNLIVGGTYSGQHPVSSINVVGTQNANNLVTVSTDGKMCSWSLDMLSKPQDSMELYYNKSKVIAVTGMGFPVGEVNNFVVGSTEGTVYAASWHGIKAGINRMFKGHQGPVTGISCHNAVGPIDFSNLFTTSSFDWTVKLWSTKTFTGVVTNMVRSREWSRKTREQVITLHRKGNGYKKIAKMLNIPRDTIGSIIRKFKAKGTVETLPGRGRKKMLTSTAVRYLKRRVEKSPRVTAEELRKDLSDVGTEVSAQTIRRTLRNEGLHARTPRRTPLLSPKNKKSRLQYAKSHVDKPQKFWDSVLWTDETKLELFGPMDQRYVWRRKNKAYEEKNTLPTVKHGGGSIMLWGCFASAGTGKLQRVQGTMNSLQYQEILDDNVMQSVTNLRLGRRWTFQQDNDPKHTSKSTRAWLQIKGWNILKWPSQSPDLNPIENLWWDLKKAVAVRKPKNVTELEAFAHDEWAKIPVDRCKTLVSSYASRLKAVITVKGCCTKY
;
A
#
# COMPACT_ATOMS: atom_id res chain seq x y z
N MET A 1 1.45 0.65 40.63
CA MET A 1 2.45 1.52 41.27
C MET A 1 3.10 2.37 40.18
N SER A 2 2.77 3.65 40.10
CA SER A 2 3.52 4.60 39.26
C SER A 2 4.66 5.17 40.10
N VAL A 3 5.90 4.90 39.70
CA VAL A 3 7.07 5.63 40.20
C VAL A 3 7.22 6.84 39.27
N GLY A 4 7.03 8.04 39.80
CA GLY A 4 7.24 9.27 39.03
C GLY A 4 8.74 9.52 38.88
N PHE A 5 9.23 9.59 37.64
CA PHE A 5 10.63 9.93 37.34
C PHE A 5 10.68 11.36 36.79
N ALA A 6 11.41 12.25 37.45
CA ALA A 6 11.80 13.53 36.85
C ALA A 6 13.07 13.33 36.02
N GLN A 7 13.06 13.74 34.75
CA GLN A 7 14.20 13.59 33.85
C GLN A 7 15.19 14.74 34.08
N PHE A 8 16.24 14.50 34.88
CA PHE A 8 17.39 15.41 35.03
C PHE A 8 18.69 14.66 34.74
N HIS A 9 19.33 14.99 33.61
CA HIS A 9 20.66 14.53 33.21
C HIS A 9 20.81 12.97 33.17
N PRO A 10 21.77 12.37 32.44
CA PRO A 10 21.82 10.91 32.32
C PRO A 10 22.08 10.11 33.61
N ASN A 11 22.37 10.76 34.75
CA ASN A 11 22.97 10.13 35.92
C ASN A 11 22.27 10.37 37.27
N LEU A 12 21.06 10.97 37.32
CA LEU A 12 20.36 11.20 38.59
C LEU A 12 19.02 10.44 38.64
N ILE A 13 18.92 9.45 39.53
CA ILE A 13 17.68 8.73 39.83
C ILE A 13 17.26 9.12 41.25
N VAL A 14 16.18 9.90 41.39
CA VAL A 14 15.54 10.17 42.69
C VAL A 14 14.34 9.24 42.83
N GLY A 15 14.47 8.22 43.66
CA GLY A 15 13.38 7.32 44.05
C GLY A 15 13.50 7.01 45.54
N GLY A 16 12.50 7.42 46.32
CA GLY A 16 12.49 7.19 47.77
C GLY A 16 11.12 7.46 48.38
N THR A 17 10.81 6.76 49.47
CA THR A 17 9.69 7.04 50.37
C THR A 17 10.10 8.14 51.35
N TYR A 18 9.21 9.09 51.66
CA TYR A 18 9.46 9.94 52.83
C TYR A 18 9.48 9.03 54.08
N SER A 19 10.60 9.03 54.81
CA SER A 19 10.75 8.32 56.10
C SER A 19 10.30 6.85 56.15
N GLY A 20 10.24 6.14 55.01
CA GLY A 20 9.87 4.73 54.95
C GLY A 20 8.37 4.39 54.97
N GLN A 21 7.45 5.37 54.97
CA GLN A 21 6.02 5.11 55.21
C GLN A 21 5.13 5.09 53.95
N HIS A 22 5.33 6.00 52.99
CA HIS A 22 4.50 6.07 51.78
C HIS A 22 5.32 6.40 50.51
N PRO A 23 5.04 5.76 49.36
CA PRO A 23 5.75 6.03 48.11
C PRO A 23 5.38 7.39 47.53
N VAL A 24 6.36 8.03 46.88
CA VAL A 24 6.18 9.25 46.07
C VAL A 24 5.44 8.89 44.78
N SER A 25 4.25 9.46 44.59
CA SER A 25 3.38 9.20 43.45
C SER A 25 3.70 10.09 42.25
N SER A 26 4.20 11.31 42.47
CA SER A 26 4.59 12.23 41.40
C SER A 26 5.71 13.19 41.83
N ILE A 27 6.54 13.56 40.86
CA ILE A 27 7.67 14.49 41.02
C ILE A 27 7.57 15.52 39.89
N ASN A 28 7.66 16.81 40.21
CA ASN A 28 7.73 17.90 39.24
C ASN A 28 8.80 18.91 39.64
N VAL A 29 9.45 19.54 38.68
CA VAL A 29 10.32 20.69 38.93
C VAL A 29 9.57 21.96 38.59
N VAL A 30 9.53 22.89 39.54
CA VAL A 30 8.72 24.09 39.48
C VAL A 30 9.59 25.27 39.86
N GLY A 31 9.56 26.34 39.07
CA GLY A 31 10.47 27.46 39.27
C GLY A 31 10.43 28.49 38.15
N THR A 32 11.27 29.51 38.34
CA THR A 32 11.57 30.52 37.32
C THR A 32 12.87 30.13 36.60
N GLN A 33 13.22 30.83 35.51
CA GLN A 33 14.48 30.57 34.78
C GLN A 33 15.73 30.58 35.68
N ASN A 34 15.70 31.31 36.80
CA ASN A 34 16.85 31.52 37.68
C ASN A 34 16.74 30.83 39.05
N ALA A 35 15.61 30.19 39.36
CA ALA A 35 15.40 29.51 40.65
C ALA A 35 14.38 28.38 40.50
N ASN A 36 14.85 27.14 40.67
CA ASN A 36 14.04 25.93 40.52
C ASN A 36 13.99 25.14 41.83
N ASN A 37 12.79 24.70 42.20
CA ASN A 37 12.57 23.80 43.32
C ASN A 37 12.04 22.47 42.80
N LEU A 38 12.41 21.39 43.46
CA LEU A 38 11.84 20.07 43.22
C LEU A 38 10.62 19.92 44.12
N VAL A 39 9.47 19.53 43.56
CA VAL A 39 8.24 19.32 44.31
C VAL A 39 7.80 17.87 44.16
N THR A 40 7.63 17.19 45.29
CA THR A 40 7.23 15.78 45.34
C THR A 40 5.91 15.63 46.09
N VAL A 41 5.09 14.66 45.69
CA VAL A 41 3.84 14.30 46.39
C VAL A 41 3.81 12.80 46.62
N SER A 42 3.46 12.38 47.83
CA SER A 42 3.25 10.97 48.18
C SER A 42 1.81 10.54 48.02
N THR A 43 1.64 9.23 47.99
CA THR A 43 0.33 8.57 47.89
C THR A 43 -0.63 8.89 49.02
N ASP A 44 -0.15 9.32 50.18
CA ASP A 44 -0.95 9.80 51.33
C ASP A 44 -1.30 11.30 51.24
N GLY A 45 -0.93 11.99 50.15
CA GLY A 45 -1.21 13.40 49.97
C GLY A 45 -0.23 14.34 50.69
N LYS A 46 0.90 13.86 51.21
CA LYS A 46 1.98 14.71 51.71
C LYS A 46 2.84 15.25 50.57
N MET A 47 2.94 16.57 50.49
CA MET A 47 3.64 17.31 49.46
C MET A 47 4.88 17.99 50.07
N CYS A 48 6.05 17.85 49.45
CA CYS A 48 7.28 18.45 49.94
C CYS A 48 7.97 19.24 48.83
N SER A 49 8.54 20.38 49.20
CA SER A 49 9.40 21.20 48.36
C SER A 49 10.85 20.99 48.79
N TRP A 50 11.74 20.80 47.82
CA TRP A 50 13.16 20.59 48.04
C TRP A 50 13.97 21.63 47.26
N SER A 51 14.99 22.18 47.90
CA SER A 51 16.01 22.95 47.21
C SER A 51 16.91 22.01 46.43
N LEU A 52 17.25 22.38 45.19
CA LEU A 52 18.21 21.63 44.38
C LEU A 52 19.63 21.64 44.97
N ASP A 53 19.95 22.61 45.84
CA ASP A 53 21.24 22.72 46.51
C ASP A 53 21.34 21.84 47.76
N MET A 54 20.21 21.39 48.32
CA MET A 54 20.15 20.59 49.55
C MET A 54 19.00 19.58 49.51
N LEU A 55 19.28 18.38 48.99
CA LEU A 55 18.31 17.28 48.89
C LEU A 55 18.22 16.39 50.15
N SER A 56 19.01 16.67 51.19
CA SER A 56 19.04 15.86 52.42
C SER A 56 17.83 16.07 53.33
N LYS A 57 17.14 17.20 53.21
CA LYS A 57 15.92 17.52 53.97
C LYS A 57 14.96 18.38 53.13
N PRO A 58 13.64 18.18 53.25
CA PRO A 58 12.68 19.05 52.57
C PRO A 58 12.74 20.46 53.17
N GLN A 59 12.62 21.48 52.31
CA GLN A 59 12.61 22.88 52.70
C GLN A 59 11.24 23.30 53.27
N ASP A 60 10.17 22.76 52.69
CA ASP A 60 8.79 23.00 53.11
C ASP A 60 7.95 21.74 52.89
N SER A 61 6.92 21.53 53.71
CA SER A 61 6.03 20.37 53.60
C SER A 61 4.58 20.72 53.95
N MET A 62 3.65 20.24 53.14
CA MET A 62 2.21 20.46 53.27
C MET A 62 1.45 19.15 53.14
N GLU A 63 0.42 18.95 53.95
CA GLU A 63 -0.48 17.79 53.85
C GLU A 63 -1.80 18.19 53.19
N LEU A 64 -2.21 17.44 52.15
CA LEU A 64 -3.41 17.72 51.38
C LEU A 64 -4.65 17.07 52.00
N TYR A 65 -5.40 17.87 52.76
CA TYR A 65 -6.70 17.49 53.31
C TYR A 65 -7.85 18.10 52.52
N TYR A 66 -8.85 17.29 52.18
CA TYR A 66 -10.14 17.80 51.74
C TYR A 66 -11.09 17.92 52.94
N ASN A 67 -11.69 19.11 53.09
CA ASN A 67 -12.64 19.43 54.16
C ASN A 67 -12.14 19.09 55.59
N LYS A 68 -10.84 19.34 55.85
CA LYS A 68 -10.15 19.18 57.15
C LYS A 68 -10.23 17.79 57.81
N SER A 69 -10.58 16.74 57.06
CA SER A 69 -10.77 15.39 57.64
C SER A 69 -10.48 14.24 56.68
N LYS A 70 -10.58 14.43 55.35
CA LYS A 70 -10.30 13.38 54.37
C LYS A 70 -8.91 13.53 53.77
N VAL A 71 -8.04 12.57 54.05
CA VAL A 71 -6.75 12.38 53.36
C VAL A 71 -7.04 11.97 51.91
N ILE A 72 -6.36 12.60 50.95
CA ILE A 72 -6.53 12.26 49.53
C ILE A 72 -5.41 11.36 49.08
N ALA A 73 -5.78 10.19 48.56
CA ALA A 73 -4.84 9.28 47.94
C ALA A 73 -4.43 9.81 46.54
N VAL A 74 -3.28 10.50 46.47
CA VAL A 74 -2.81 11.18 45.25
C VAL A 74 -2.12 10.20 44.30
N THR A 75 -2.54 10.20 43.04
CA THR A 75 -1.95 9.37 41.96
C THR A 75 -1.04 10.14 41.02
N GLY A 76 -1.21 11.46 40.92
CA GLY A 76 -0.45 12.30 40.00
C GLY A 76 -0.66 13.77 40.26
N MET A 77 0.29 14.60 39.82
CA MET A 77 0.26 16.05 40.03
C MET A 77 0.76 16.79 38.79
N GLY A 78 0.19 17.96 38.50
CA GLY A 78 0.64 18.85 37.42
C GLY A 78 0.53 20.33 37.79
N PHE A 79 1.44 21.14 37.27
CA PHE A 79 1.45 22.59 37.40
C PHE A 79 1.11 23.23 36.04
N PRO A 80 0.23 24.25 35.99
CA PRO A 80 0.10 25.11 34.82
C PRO A 80 1.42 25.84 34.54
N VAL A 81 1.70 26.13 33.26
CA VAL A 81 2.94 26.82 32.89
C VAL A 81 3.00 28.23 33.48
N GLY A 82 4.11 28.55 34.16
CA GLY A 82 4.35 29.85 34.80
C GLY A 82 3.77 29.99 36.21
N GLU A 83 3.05 28.99 36.71
CA GLU A 83 2.46 28.97 38.05
C GLU A 83 3.30 28.08 38.98
N VAL A 84 3.82 28.67 40.07
CA VAL A 84 4.53 27.92 41.13
C VAL A 84 3.60 27.58 42.29
N ASN A 85 2.52 28.36 42.43
CA ASN A 85 1.64 28.27 43.58
C ASN A 85 0.42 27.36 43.34
N ASN A 86 -0.13 27.39 42.13
CA ASN A 86 -1.38 26.69 41.79
C ASN A 86 -1.08 25.38 41.08
N PHE A 87 -1.71 24.29 41.53
CA PHE A 87 -1.48 22.96 40.97
C PHE A 87 -2.75 22.12 40.97
N VAL A 88 -2.72 21.04 40.20
CA VAL A 88 -3.79 20.05 40.10
C VAL A 88 -3.28 18.68 40.51
N VAL A 89 -4.09 17.94 41.27
CA VAL A 89 -3.79 16.59 41.73
C VAL A 89 -4.91 15.63 41.37
N GLY A 90 -4.56 14.43 40.96
CA GLY A 90 -5.49 13.34 40.67
C GLY A 90 -5.56 12.38 41.83
N SER A 91 -6.73 11.79 42.06
CA SER A 91 -6.93 10.77 43.10
C SER A 91 -7.18 9.38 42.55
N THR A 92 -6.97 8.38 43.42
CA THR A 92 -7.34 6.98 43.16
C THR A 92 -8.85 6.79 42.96
N GLU A 93 -9.67 7.69 43.51
CA GLU A 93 -11.13 7.66 43.39
C GLU A 93 -11.64 8.24 42.04
N GLY A 94 -10.74 8.68 41.15
CA GLY A 94 -11.12 9.29 39.87
C GLY A 94 -11.56 10.75 39.97
N THR A 95 -11.31 11.40 41.11
CA THR A 95 -11.56 12.81 41.33
C THR A 95 -10.29 13.61 41.10
N VAL A 96 -10.40 14.78 40.48
CA VAL A 96 -9.28 15.70 40.29
C VAL A 96 -9.50 16.93 41.17
N TYR A 97 -8.46 17.40 41.85
CA TYR A 97 -8.51 18.55 42.73
C TYR A 97 -7.60 19.65 42.22
N ALA A 98 -8.02 20.91 42.35
CA ALA A 98 -7.12 22.06 42.20
C ALA A 98 -6.81 22.62 43.58
N ALA A 99 -5.53 22.90 43.83
CA ALA A 99 -5.00 23.33 45.11
C ALA A 99 -3.97 24.45 44.94
N SER A 100 -3.70 25.19 46.01
CA SER A 100 -2.66 26.20 46.07
C SER A 100 -1.69 25.89 47.21
N TRP A 101 -0.40 26.15 47.02
CA TRP A 101 0.65 25.83 47.97
C TRP A 101 0.76 26.86 49.11
N HIS A 102 0.80 28.15 48.75
CA HIS A 102 0.90 29.29 49.64
C HIS A 102 -0.31 30.23 49.51
N GLY A 103 -0.59 30.98 50.57
CA GLY A 103 -1.60 32.04 50.62
C GLY A 103 -2.81 31.72 51.50
N ILE A 104 -3.79 32.64 51.53
CA ILE A 104 -5.00 32.54 52.38
C ILE A 104 -5.87 31.32 52.02
N LYS A 105 -5.73 30.81 50.78
CA LYS A 105 -6.40 29.62 50.26
C LYS A 105 -5.43 28.44 50.06
N ALA A 106 -4.40 28.32 50.90
CA ALA A 106 -3.51 27.18 50.89
C ALA A 106 -4.29 25.88 51.15
N GLY A 107 -4.01 24.85 50.37
CA GLY A 107 -4.78 23.60 50.33
C GLY A 107 -5.75 23.53 49.15
N ILE A 108 -6.75 22.65 49.27
CA ILE A 108 -7.63 22.29 48.15
C ILE A 108 -8.74 23.33 47.96
N ASN A 109 -8.76 23.90 46.76
CA ASN A 109 -9.67 24.96 46.36
C ASN A 109 -10.88 24.45 45.59
N ARG A 110 -10.70 23.40 44.77
CA ARG A 110 -11.74 22.94 43.85
C ARG A 110 -11.68 21.44 43.64
N MET A 111 -12.84 20.86 43.35
CA MET A 111 -13.00 19.43 43.07
C MET A 111 -13.72 19.23 41.73
N PHE A 112 -13.19 18.33 40.91
CA PHE A 112 -13.71 17.93 39.61
C PHE A 112 -14.00 16.43 39.63
N LYS A 113 -15.28 16.07 39.67
CA LYS A 113 -15.72 14.67 39.59
C LYS A 113 -16.09 14.32 38.15
N GLY A 114 -15.60 13.18 37.67
CA GLY A 114 -16.09 12.67 36.39
C GLY A 114 -15.44 11.42 35.83
N HIS A 115 -14.30 10.96 36.37
CA HIS A 115 -13.80 9.61 36.05
C HIS A 115 -14.43 8.57 36.99
N GLN A 116 -14.59 7.35 36.49
CA GLN A 116 -15.08 6.19 37.24
C GLN A 116 -13.94 5.29 37.75
N GLY A 117 -12.69 5.59 37.38
CA GLY A 117 -11.50 4.89 37.85
C GLY A 117 -10.35 5.84 38.21
N PRO A 118 -9.26 5.33 38.81
CA PRO A 118 -8.10 6.13 39.22
C PRO A 118 -7.55 7.01 38.10
N VAL A 119 -7.20 8.26 38.43
CA VAL A 119 -6.55 9.16 37.47
C VAL A 119 -5.11 8.68 37.25
N THR A 120 -4.72 8.45 36.00
CA THR A 120 -3.42 7.89 35.63
C THR A 120 -2.45 8.91 35.08
N GLY A 121 -2.95 10.04 34.60
CA GLY A 121 -2.14 11.06 33.95
C GLY A 121 -2.84 12.40 33.99
N ILE A 122 -2.06 13.46 34.20
CA ILE A 122 -2.51 14.84 34.21
C ILE A 122 -1.55 15.62 33.32
N SER A 123 -2.09 16.37 32.37
CA SER A 123 -1.31 17.23 31.48
C SER A 123 -1.94 18.61 31.40
N CYS A 124 -1.20 19.60 31.90
CA CYS A 124 -1.53 21.01 31.76
C CYS A 124 -1.05 21.51 30.39
N HIS A 125 -1.69 22.56 29.87
CA HIS A 125 -1.31 23.12 28.58
C HIS A 125 0.04 23.85 28.65
N ASN A 126 0.93 23.53 27.69
CA ASN A 126 2.31 24.04 27.66
C ASN A 126 2.62 25.09 26.57
N ALA A 127 1.64 25.55 25.78
CA ALA A 127 1.94 26.46 24.67
C ALA A 127 1.90 27.94 25.11
N VAL A 128 2.97 28.66 24.79
CA VAL A 128 3.04 30.12 24.87
C VAL A 128 2.56 30.66 23.52
N GLY A 129 1.43 31.35 23.49
CA GLY A 129 0.84 31.93 22.29
C GLY A 129 -0.05 33.14 22.63
N PRO A 130 -0.58 33.86 21.62
CA PRO A 130 -1.39 35.06 21.82
C PRO A 130 -2.75 34.79 22.53
N ILE A 131 -3.13 33.54 22.71
CA ILE A 131 -4.34 33.11 23.41
C ILE A 131 -3.93 32.24 24.60
N ASP A 132 -4.28 32.68 25.80
CA ASP A 132 -3.96 32.00 27.05
C ASP A 132 -4.98 30.88 27.36
N PHE A 133 -4.50 29.63 27.33
CA PHE A 133 -5.24 28.43 27.74
C PHE A 133 -4.67 27.79 29.02
N SER A 134 -3.92 28.55 29.84
CA SER A 134 -3.36 28.11 31.13
C SER A 134 -4.40 27.51 32.08
N ASN A 135 -5.66 27.90 31.92
CA ASN A 135 -6.78 27.39 32.70
C ASN A 135 -7.26 25.99 32.29
N LEU A 136 -6.75 25.41 31.20
CA LEU A 136 -7.16 24.11 30.69
C LEU A 136 -6.14 23.03 31.04
N PHE A 137 -6.64 21.89 31.47
CA PHE A 137 -5.83 20.70 31.71
C PHE A 137 -6.60 19.44 31.32
N THR A 138 -5.87 18.41 30.93
CA THR A 138 -6.42 17.12 30.55
C THR A 138 -6.05 16.06 31.56
N THR A 139 -6.96 15.11 31.78
CA THR A 139 -6.68 13.93 32.61
C THR A 139 -7.08 12.65 31.90
N SER A 140 -6.29 11.60 32.14
CA SER A 140 -6.56 10.22 31.71
C SER A 140 -6.87 9.35 32.92
N SER A 141 -7.70 8.33 32.74
CA SER A 141 -8.06 7.37 33.81
C SER A 141 -8.06 5.92 33.32
N PHE A 142 -7.97 4.98 34.25
CA PHE A 142 -8.11 3.54 34.02
C PHE A 142 -9.49 3.13 33.47
N ASP A 143 -10.50 4.00 33.55
CA ASP A 143 -11.81 3.81 32.93
C ASP A 143 -11.83 4.04 31.40
N TRP A 144 -10.63 4.19 30.80
CA TRP A 144 -10.40 4.49 29.38
C TRP A 144 -10.97 5.84 28.93
N THR A 145 -11.27 6.75 29.86
CA THR A 145 -11.73 8.10 29.52
C THR A 145 -10.59 9.12 29.60
N VAL A 146 -10.66 10.10 28.70
CA VAL A 146 -9.83 11.31 28.72
C VAL A 146 -10.77 12.51 28.83
N LYS A 147 -10.54 13.39 29.80
CA LYS A 147 -11.39 14.55 30.07
C LYS A 147 -10.57 15.84 30.03
N LEU A 148 -11.18 16.87 29.45
CA LEU A 148 -10.66 18.23 29.44
C LEU A 148 -11.40 19.03 30.52
N TRP A 149 -10.65 19.68 31.39
CA TRP A 149 -11.16 20.44 32.52
C TRP A 149 -10.73 21.90 32.40
N SER A 150 -11.48 22.78 33.08
CA SER A 150 -11.13 24.19 33.20
C SER A 150 -11.12 24.64 34.65
N THR A 151 -10.06 25.33 35.05
CA THR A 151 -9.97 25.99 36.36
C THR A 151 -10.84 27.24 36.46
N LYS A 152 -11.29 27.82 35.34
CA LYS A 152 -12.25 28.94 35.30
C LYS A 152 -13.69 28.44 35.54
N THR A 153 -14.50 29.22 36.26
CA THR A 153 -15.96 29.02 36.36
C THR A 153 -16.63 29.63 35.13
N PHE A 154 -17.25 28.82 34.29
CA PHE A 154 -18.22 29.32 33.32
C PHE A 154 -19.55 29.54 34.04
N THR A 155 -19.83 30.78 34.45
CA THR A 155 -21.16 31.20 34.95
C THR A 155 -22.10 31.46 33.78
N GLY A 156 -22.25 30.48 32.90
CA GLY A 156 -23.11 30.54 31.72
C GLY A 156 -23.72 29.17 31.47
N VAL A 157 -25.05 29.14 31.37
CA VAL A 157 -25.84 27.95 31.04
C VAL A 157 -25.23 27.25 29.83
N VAL A 158 -24.61 26.09 30.05
CA VAL A 158 -24.14 25.23 28.96
C VAL A 158 -25.37 24.58 28.35
N THR A 159 -26.00 25.25 27.39
CA THR A 159 -26.85 24.54 26.43
C THR A 159 -25.92 23.66 25.61
N ASN A 160 -25.86 22.37 25.92
CA ASN A 160 -25.17 21.36 25.14
C ASN A 160 -25.64 21.40 23.67
N MET A 161 -24.96 22.14 22.80
CA MET A 161 -25.07 21.99 21.35
C MET A 161 -24.22 20.80 20.90
N VAL A 162 -24.58 19.60 21.36
CA VAL A 162 -24.20 18.38 20.67
C VAL A 162 -25.16 18.26 19.49
N ARG A 163 -24.66 18.25 18.24
CA ARG A 163 -25.49 17.89 17.08
C ARG A 163 -26.20 16.57 17.40
N SER A 164 -27.52 16.59 17.55
CA SER A 164 -28.29 15.44 17.99
C SER A 164 -28.04 14.24 17.09
N ARG A 165 -27.60 13.13 17.68
CA ARG A 165 -27.52 11.82 17.04
C ARG A 165 -28.89 11.50 16.43
N GLU A 166 -28.89 11.21 15.14
CA GLU A 166 -30.12 10.93 14.38
C GLU A 166 -30.90 9.76 15.05
N TRP A 167 -32.22 9.88 15.23
CA TRP A 167 -33.04 8.85 15.91
C TRP A 167 -32.98 7.50 15.21
N SER A 168 -33.07 6.40 15.97
CA SER A 168 -32.95 5.03 15.43
C SER A 168 -33.98 4.73 14.34
N ARG A 169 -33.63 3.83 13.40
CA ARG A 169 -34.52 3.37 12.32
C ARG A 169 -35.87 2.88 12.86
N LYS A 170 -35.83 2.03 13.89
CA LYS A 170 -37.00 1.47 14.57
C LYS A 170 -37.92 2.56 15.11
N THR A 171 -37.34 3.61 15.70
CA THR A 171 -38.09 4.75 16.23
C THR A 171 -38.78 5.54 15.10
N ARG A 172 -38.14 5.72 13.94
CA ARG A 172 -38.73 6.42 12.79
C ARG A 172 -39.86 5.61 12.14
N GLU A 173 -39.70 4.28 12.04
CA GLU A 173 -40.74 3.36 11.56
C GLU A 173 -41.98 3.39 12.47
N GLN A 174 -41.77 3.44 13.80
CA GLN A 174 -42.85 3.59 14.76
C GLN A 174 -43.59 4.93 14.60
N VAL A 175 -42.88 6.04 14.39
CA VAL A 175 -43.49 7.36 14.10
C VAL A 175 -44.38 7.29 12.86
N ILE A 176 -43.92 6.67 11.77
CA ILE A 176 -44.71 6.55 10.52
C ILE A 176 -45.90 5.62 10.70
N THR A 177 -45.73 4.51 11.41
CA THR A 177 -46.82 3.57 11.70
C THR A 177 -47.93 4.25 12.50
N LEU A 178 -47.57 5.01 13.54
CA LEU A 178 -48.53 5.78 14.34
C LEU A 178 -49.20 6.90 13.56
N HIS A 179 -48.48 7.52 12.61
CA HIS A 179 -49.03 8.53 11.71
C HIS A 179 -50.02 7.93 10.69
N ARG A 180 -49.72 6.77 10.11
CA ARG A 180 -50.63 6.03 9.21
C ARG A 180 -51.91 5.59 9.90
N LYS A 181 -51.86 5.31 11.21
CA LYS A 181 -53.03 5.02 12.06
C LYS A 181 -53.89 6.26 12.40
N GLY A 182 -53.62 7.42 11.78
CA GLY A 182 -54.43 8.63 11.96
C GLY A 182 -54.12 9.45 13.21
N ASN A 183 -53.06 9.13 13.98
CA ASN A 183 -52.72 9.93 15.16
C ASN A 183 -52.09 11.28 14.78
N GLY A 184 -52.56 12.35 15.42
CA GLY A 184 -51.99 13.70 15.26
C GLY A 184 -50.61 13.85 15.90
N TYR A 185 -49.80 14.81 15.40
CA TYR A 185 -48.39 14.96 15.77
C TYR A 185 -48.16 15.15 17.28
N LYS A 186 -49.05 15.87 17.99
CA LYS A 186 -48.97 16.05 19.45
C LYS A 186 -49.13 14.73 20.22
N LYS A 187 -50.03 13.85 19.75
CA LYS A 187 -50.30 12.54 20.36
C LYS A 187 -49.10 11.60 20.18
N ILE A 188 -48.51 11.59 18.98
CA ILE A 188 -47.29 10.81 18.68
C ILE A 188 -46.10 11.31 19.50
N ALA A 189 -45.96 12.63 19.66
CA ALA A 189 -44.89 13.25 20.47
C ALA A 189 -44.94 12.79 21.91
N LYS A 190 -46.13 12.79 22.51
CA LYS A 190 -46.35 12.35 23.89
C LYS A 190 -46.13 10.83 24.06
N MET A 191 -46.55 10.01 23.09
CA MET A 191 -46.38 8.55 23.14
C MET A 191 -44.93 8.09 23.02
N LEU A 192 -44.13 8.74 22.19
CA LEU A 192 -42.75 8.32 21.91
C LEU A 192 -41.69 9.15 22.65
N ASN A 193 -42.10 10.18 23.40
CA ASN A 193 -41.21 11.15 24.04
C ASN A 193 -40.22 11.80 23.05
N ILE A 194 -40.71 12.17 21.87
CA ILE A 194 -39.92 12.81 20.81
C ILE A 194 -40.48 14.22 20.58
N PRO A 195 -39.63 15.26 20.42
CA PRO A 195 -40.09 16.59 20.10
C PRO A 195 -40.99 16.61 18.86
N ARG A 196 -42.10 17.35 18.94
CA ARG A 196 -43.11 17.44 17.87
C ARG A 196 -42.51 17.85 16.53
N ASP A 197 -41.53 18.74 16.52
CA ASP A 197 -40.90 19.22 15.29
C ASP A 197 -40.00 18.15 14.64
N THR A 198 -39.40 17.28 15.46
CA THR A 198 -38.68 16.11 14.96
C THR A 198 -39.62 15.10 14.32
N ILE A 199 -40.80 14.85 14.91
CA ILE A 199 -41.85 14.04 14.28
C ILE A 199 -42.30 14.65 12.95
N GLY A 200 -42.51 15.97 12.93
CA GLY A 200 -42.85 16.71 11.70
C GLY A 200 -41.77 16.56 10.62
N SER A 201 -40.49 16.62 11.00
CA SER A 201 -39.35 16.43 10.10
C SER A 201 -39.28 15.00 9.54
N ILE A 202 -39.47 13.99 10.38
CA ILE A 202 -39.49 12.57 10.00
C ILE A 202 -40.63 12.30 9.00
N ILE A 203 -41.84 12.76 9.29
CA ILE A 203 -43.01 12.56 8.44
C ILE A 203 -42.87 13.30 7.11
N ARG A 204 -42.35 14.53 7.12
CA ARG A 204 -42.10 15.31 5.89
C ARG A 204 -41.05 14.62 5.00
N LYS A 205 -39.95 14.13 5.60
CA LYS A 205 -38.93 13.35 4.89
C LYS A 205 -39.52 12.07 4.29
N PHE A 206 -40.37 11.36 5.05
CA PHE A 206 -41.03 10.15 4.59
C PHE A 206 -42.02 10.42 3.45
N LYS A 207 -42.84 11.47 3.53
CA LYS A 207 -43.76 11.87 2.45
C LYS A 207 -43.01 12.26 1.16
N ALA A 208 -41.85 12.92 1.28
CA ALA A 208 -41.08 13.37 0.12
C ALA A 208 -40.26 12.27 -0.56
N LYS A 209 -39.77 11.27 0.21
CA LYS A 209 -38.79 10.28 -0.29
C LYS A 209 -39.20 8.83 -0.14
N GLY A 210 -40.29 8.54 0.57
CA GLY A 210 -40.80 7.19 0.79
C GLY A 210 -39.96 6.29 1.69
N THR A 211 -38.88 6.78 2.30
CA THR A 211 -37.95 5.96 3.11
C THR A 211 -37.74 6.48 4.53
N VAL A 212 -37.52 5.54 5.46
CA VAL A 212 -37.06 5.80 6.84
C VAL A 212 -35.54 5.85 6.96
N GLU A 213 -34.85 5.36 5.94
CA GLU A 213 -33.41 5.21 5.91
C GLU A 213 -32.68 6.55 6.02
N THR A 214 -31.49 6.49 6.59
CA THR A 214 -30.58 7.63 6.57
C THR A 214 -30.04 7.79 5.15
N LEU A 215 -30.21 8.99 4.62
CA LEU A 215 -29.74 9.28 3.26
C LEU A 215 -28.26 9.63 3.31
N PRO A 216 -27.49 9.28 2.26
CA PRO A 216 -26.13 9.76 2.15
C PRO A 216 -26.11 11.28 2.29
N GLY A 217 -25.32 11.78 3.23
CA GLY A 217 -25.08 13.22 3.32
C GLY A 217 -24.46 13.74 2.01
N ARG A 218 -24.49 15.06 1.80
CA ARG A 218 -23.87 15.71 0.63
C ARG A 218 -22.36 15.41 0.48
N GLY A 219 -21.72 14.86 1.51
CA GLY A 219 -20.31 14.54 1.55
C GLY A 219 -19.44 15.81 1.51
N ARG A 220 -18.13 15.62 1.56
CA ARG A 220 -17.18 16.70 1.32
C ARG A 220 -17.19 17.06 -0.17
N LYS A 221 -17.35 18.34 -0.50
CA LYS A 221 -17.20 18.81 -1.89
C LYS A 221 -15.83 18.39 -2.43
N LYS A 222 -15.80 17.81 -3.63
CA LYS A 222 -14.54 17.45 -4.31
C LYS A 222 -13.76 18.74 -4.60
N MET A 223 -12.46 18.75 -4.31
CA MET A 223 -11.60 19.90 -4.61
C MET A 223 -11.34 20.08 -6.10
N LEU A 224 -11.29 18.99 -6.86
CA LEU A 224 -11.12 19.03 -8.30
C LEU A 224 -12.47 19.21 -8.98
N THR A 225 -12.57 20.23 -9.83
CA THR A 225 -13.72 20.46 -10.72
C THR A 225 -13.72 19.45 -11.86
N SER A 226 -14.87 19.23 -12.50
CA SER A 226 -14.98 18.34 -13.67
C SER A 226 -14.05 18.76 -14.81
N THR A 227 -13.83 20.07 -14.99
CA THR A 227 -12.89 20.63 -15.97
C THR A 227 -11.45 20.24 -15.66
N ALA A 228 -11.01 20.36 -14.40
CA ALA A 228 -9.67 19.94 -13.98
C ALA A 228 -9.48 18.43 -14.18
N VAL A 229 -10.48 17.61 -13.86
CA VAL A 229 -10.44 16.16 -14.11
C VAL A 229 -10.28 15.85 -15.61
N ARG A 230 -11.04 16.55 -16.48
CA ARG A 230 -10.93 16.37 -17.94
C ARG A 230 -9.55 16.80 -18.47
N TYR A 231 -8.98 17.86 -17.93
CA TYR A 231 -7.61 18.27 -18.26
C TYR A 231 -6.60 17.18 -17.89
N LEU A 232 -6.66 16.66 -16.66
CA LEU A 232 -5.78 15.58 -16.19
C LEU A 232 -5.86 14.35 -17.10
N LYS A 233 -7.08 13.93 -17.50
CA LYS A 233 -7.26 12.79 -18.42
C LYS A 233 -6.55 13.02 -19.76
N ARG A 234 -6.82 14.15 -20.42
CA ARG A 234 -6.19 14.48 -21.72
C ARG A 234 -4.66 14.56 -21.61
N ARG A 235 -4.15 15.14 -20.52
CA ARG A 235 -2.71 15.26 -20.27
C ARG A 235 -2.04 13.89 -20.13
N VAL A 236 -2.67 12.97 -19.40
CA VAL A 236 -2.20 11.59 -19.24
C VAL A 236 -2.34 10.79 -20.54
N GLU A 237 -3.41 10.96 -21.30
CA GLU A 237 -3.60 10.29 -22.59
C GLU A 237 -2.55 10.74 -23.63
N LYS A 238 -2.25 12.04 -23.68
CA LYS A 238 -1.21 12.60 -24.57
C LYS A 238 0.19 12.19 -24.14
N SER A 239 0.44 12.09 -22.83
CA SER A 239 1.76 11.74 -22.29
C SER A 239 1.63 10.80 -21.09
N PRO A 240 1.49 9.48 -21.32
CA PRO A 240 1.23 8.51 -20.25
C PRO A 240 2.34 8.37 -19.19
N ARG A 241 3.52 8.94 -19.46
CA ARG A 241 4.67 8.94 -18.54
C ARG A 241 4.69 10.13 -17.56
N VAL A 242 3.76 11.07 -17.68
CA VAL A 242 3.65 12.23 -16.79
C VAL A 242 3.47 11.77 -15.34
N THR A 243 4.23 12.37 -14.42
CA THR A 243 4.13 12.01 -13.01
C THR A 243 2.96 12.73 -12.32
N ALA A 244 2.49 12.19 -11.19
CA ALA A 244 1.46 12.86 -10.40
C ALA A 244 1.93 14.22 -9.83
N GLU A 245 3.25 14.45 -9.75
CA GLU A 245 3.84 15.70 -9.29
C GLU A 245 3.89 16.73 -10.42
N GLU A 246 4.25 16.33 -11.64
CA GLU A 246 4.10 17.19 -12.83
C GLU A 246 2.64 17.63 -13.02
N LEU A 247 1.69 16.70 -12.90
CA LEU A 247 0.26 17.03 -12.97
C LEU A 247 -0.20 17.96 -11.83
N ARG A 248 0.48 17.92 -10.68
CA ARG A 248 0.22 18.82 -9.56
C ARG A 248 0.70 20.23 -9.90
N LYS A 249 1.90 20.33 -10.46
CA LYS A 249 2.46 21.60 -10.92
C LYS A 249 1.60 22.23 -12.02
N ASP A 250 1.20 21.44 -13.02
CA ASP A 250 0.30 21.87 -14.10
C ASP A 250 -1.03 22.46 -13.54
N LEU A 251 -1.54 21.96 -12.41
CA LEU A 251 -2.75 22.47 -11.77
C LEU A 251 -2.50 23.67 -10.85
N SER A 252 -1.35 23.72 -10.19
CA SER A 252 -0.90 24.85 -9.37
C SER A 252 -0.74 26.11 -10.23
N ASP A 253 -0.19 25.97 -11.44
CA ASP A 253 -0.05 27.06 -12.42
C ASP A 253 -1.41 27.66 -12.83
N VAL A 254 -2.49 26.89 -12.71
CA VAL A 254 -3.88 27.31 -13.02
C VAL A 254 -4.64 27.68 -11.72
N GLY A 255 -3.95 27.84 -10.60
CA GLY A 255 -4.50 28.27 -9.31
C GLY A 255 -5.25 27.18 -8.53
N THR A 256 -5.08 25.90 -8.88
CA THR A 256 -5.71 24.76 -8.19
C THR A 256 -4.69 23.99 -7.35
N GLU A 257 -4.63 24.29 -6.05
CA GLU A 257 -3.77 23.58 -5.11
C GLU A 257 -4.38 22.25 -4.65
N VAL A 258 -3.73 21.15 -5.01
CA VAL A 258 -4.12 19.79 -4.61
C VAL A 258 -2.90 18.96 -4.30
N SER A 259 -3.04 17.94 -3.44
CA SER A 259 -1.96 16.97 -3.22
C SER A 259 -1.83 15.99 -4.38
N ALA A 260 -0.62 15.48 -4.64
CA ALA A 260 -0.39 14.43 -5.63
C ALA A 260 -1.24 13.17 -5.35
N GLN A 261 -1.55 12.87 -4.08
CA GLN A 261 -2.45 11.78 -3.71
C GLN A 261 -3.89 12.00 -4.19
N THR A 262 -4.36 13.25 -4.18
CA THR A 262 -5.68 13.61 -4.70
C THR A 262 -5.75 13.37 -6.21
N ILE A 263 -4.69 13.70 -6.94
CA ILE A 263 -4.56 13.44 -8.39
C ILE A 263 -4.58 11.93 -8.65
N ARG A 264 -3.74 11.14 -7.95
CA ARG A 264 -3.70 9.67 -8.10
C ARG A 264 -5.06 9.02 -7.84
N ARG A 265 -5.78 9.46 -6.80
CA ARG A 265 -7.13 8.94 -6.48
C ARG A 265 -8.13 9.30 -7.57
N THR A 266 -8.05 10.52 -8.10
CA THR A 266 -8.95 11.00 -9.14
C THR A 266 -8.73 10.24 -10.45
N LEU A 267 -7.47 10.08 -10.88
CA LEU A 267 -7.13 9.27 -12.05
C LEU A 267 -7.61 7.81 -11.88
N ARG A 268 -7.43 7.22 -10.69
CA ARG A 268 -7.93 5.88 -10.38
C ARG A 268 -9.45 5.77 -10.50
N ASN A 269 -10.18 6.76 -10.01
CA ASN A 269 -11.65 6.80 -10.12
C ASN A 269 -12.11 6.96 -11.57
N GLU A 270 -11.27 7.55 -12.44
CA GLU A 270 -11.47 7.64 -13.89
C GLU A 270 -10.97 6.40 -14.66
N GLY A 271 -10.55 5.34 -13.97
CA GLY A 271 -10.05 4.10 -14.57
C GLY A 271 -8.59 4.14 -15.03
N LEU A 272 -7.86 5.22 -14.76
CA LEU A 272 -6.45 5.36 -15.09
C LEU A 272 -5.58 4.89 -13.92
N HIS A 273 -4.85 3.80 -14.15
CA HIS A 273 -3.99 3.19 -13.14
C HIS A 273 -2.53 3.31 -13.51
N ALA A 274 -1.70 3.75 -12.56
CA ALA A 274 -0.26 3.67 -12.72
C ALA A 274 0.19 2.19 -12.80
N ARG A 275 0.98 1.87 -13.82
CA ARG A 275 1.55 0.55 -14.11
C ARG A 275 2.98 0.71 -14.60
N THR A 276 3.81 -0.29 -14.35
CA THR A 276 5.16 -0.35 -14.92
C THR A 276 5.05 -0.50 -16.45
N PRO A 277 5.76 0.32 -17.24
CA PRO A 277 5.80 0.17 -18.70
C PRO A 277 6.28 -1.23 -19.09
N ARG A 278 5.66 -1.84 -20.10
CA ARG A 278 6.16 -3.10 -20.67
C ARG A 278 7.49 -2.85 -21.38
N ARG A 279 8.47 -3.73 -21.15
CA ARG A 279 9.71 -3.76 -21.91
C ARG A 279 9.42 -4.41 -23.25
N THR A 280 9.65 -3.68 -24.34
CA THR A 280 9.48 -4.18 -25.72
C THR A 280 10.66 -3.73 -26.56
N PRO A 281 11.04 -4.47 -27.60
CA PRO A 281 12.11 -4.04 -28.51
C PRO A 281 11.78 -2.68 -29.14
N LEU A 282 12.82 -1.86 -29.33
CA LEU A 282 12.67 -0.56 -29.98
C LEU A 282 12.50 -0.77 -31.50
N LEU A 283 11.27 -0.64 -31.98
CA LEU A 283 10.96 -0.81 -33.41
C LEU A 283 11.18 0.49 -34.19
N SER A 284 12.08 0.43 -35.18
CA SER A 284 12.23 1.50 -36.17
C SER A 284 10.97 1.64 -37.04
N PRO A 285 10.71 2.82 -37.64
CA PRO A 285 9.59 3.00 -38.57
C PRO A 285 9.61 2.01 -39.75
N LYS A 286 10.81 1.69 -40.26
CA LYS A 286 11.02 0.68 -41.31
C LYS A 286 10.55 -0.70 -40.86
N ASN A 287 10.90 -1.11 -39.65
CA ASN A 287 10.50 -2.41 -39.10
C ASN A 287 8.98 -2.49 -38.88
N LYS A 288 8.35 -1.40 -38.39
CA LYS A 288 6.88 -1.33 -38.26
C LYS A 288 6.18 -1.50 -39.60
N LYS A 289 6.67 -0.83 -40.66
CA LYS A 289 6.13 -0.98 -42.02
C LYS A 289 6.29 -2.41 -42.54
N SER A 290 7.47 -3.01 -42.37
CA SER A 290 7.74 -4.40 -42.77
C SER A 290 6.82 -5.40 -42.04
N ARG A 291 6.65 -5.25 -40.72
CA ARG A 291 5.73 -6.05 -39.91
C ARG A 291 4.28 -5.93 -40.38
N LEU A 292 3.83 -4.70 -40.66
CA LEU A 292 2.47 -4.46 -41.16
C LEU A 292 2.26 -5.10 -42.54
N GLN A 293 3.24 -4.98 -43.43
CA GLN A 293 3.18 -5.59 -44.77
C GLN A 293 3.16 -7.12 -44.67
N TYR A 294 4.01 -7.71 -43.82
CA TYR A 294 4.02 -9.13 -43.54
C TYR A 294 2.66 -9.61 -43.03
N ALA A 295 2.07 -8.92 -42.05
CA ALA A 295 0.78 -9.30 -41.50
C ALA A 295 -0.34 -9.23 -42.55
N LYS A 296 -0.38 -8.16 -43.37
CA LYS A 296 -1.36 -8.02 -44.45
C LYS A 296 -1.23 -9.10 -45.52
N SER A 297 -0.01 -9.48 -45.91
CA SER A 297 0.18 -10.49 -46.97
C SER A 297 -0.08 -11.93 -46.51
N HIS A 298 -0.13 -12.16 -45.19
CA HIS A 298 -0.26 -13.49 -44.60
C HIS A 298 -1.58 -13.73 -43.86
N VAL A 299 -2.39 -12.69 -43.59
CA VAL A 299 -3.63 -12.84 -42.80
C VAL A 299 -4.66 -13.76 -43.46
N ASP A 300 -4.70 -13.79 -44.80
CA ASP A 300 -5.63 -14.60 -45.59
C ASP A 300 -5.09 -16.00 -45.91
N LYS A 301 -3.89 -16.35 -45.42
CA LYS A 301 -3.33 -17.69 -45.62
C LYS A 301 -4.18 -18.73 -44.86
N PRO A 302 -4.51 -19.88 -45.50
CA PRO A 302 -5.34 -20.90 -44.86
C PRO A 302 -4.61 -21.56 -43.69
N GLN A 303 -5.36 -22.07 -42.70
CA GLN A 303 -4.79 -22.71 -41.52
C GLN A 303 -3.83 -23.86 -41.86
N LYS A 304 -4.15 -24.63 -42.90
CA LYS A 304 -3.31 -25.74 -43.41
C LYS A 304 -1.90 -25.28 -43.79
N PHE A 305 -1.73 -24.03 -44.23
CA PHE A 305 -0.40 -23.48 -44.49
C PHE A 305 0.38 -23.35 -43.18
N TRP A 306 -0.22 -22.72 -42.16
CA TRP A 306 0.40 -22.54 -40.84
C TRP A 306 0.71 -23.86 -40.15
N ASP A 307 -0.14 -24.87 -40.32
CA ASP A 307 0.08 -26.21 -39.76
C ASP A 307 1.32 -26.90 -40.36
N SER A 308 1.72 -26.49 -41.58
CA SER A 308 2.91 -27.00 -42.28
C SER A 308 4.16 -26.14 -42.11
N VAL A 309 4.12 -25.10 -41.28
CA VAL A 309 5.29 -24.29 -40.94
C VAL A 309 6.06 -24.94 -39.80
N LEU A 310 7.35 -25.15 -40.02
CA LEU A 310 8.30 -25.50 -38.97
C LEU A 310 8.88 -24.20 -38.39
N TRP A 311 8.46 -23.87 -37.17
CA TRP A 311 8.92 -22.71 -36.42
C TRP A 311 10.22 -23.05 -35.72
N THR A 312 11.23 -22.19 -35.85
CA THR A 312 12.55 -22.41 -35.23
C THR A 312 13.04 -21.15 -34.55
N ASP A 313 13.84 -21.33 -33.52
CA ASP A 313 14.51 -20.25 -32.80
C ASP A 313 15.58 -20.78 -31.85
N GLU A 314 16.39 -19.88 -31.31
CA GLU A 314 17.33 -20.17 -30.24
C GLU A 314 16.88 -19.53 -28.92
N THR A 315 17.13 -20.22 -27.80
CA THR A 315 16.89 -19.64 -26.48
C THR A 315 18.01 -19.94 -25.50
N LYS A 316 18.31 -18.96 -24.66
CA LYS A 316 19.21 -19.11 -23.53
C LYS A 316 18.43 -19.56 -22.28
N LEU A 317 18.86 -20.65 -21.67
CA LEU A 317 18.44 -21.07 -20.33
C LEU A 317 19.56 -20.76 -19.34
N GLU A 318 19.21 -20.04 -18.28
CA GLU A 318 20.13 -19.67 -17.20
C GLU A 318 19.88 -20.55 -15.99
N LEU A 319 20.93 -21.09 -15.38
CA LEU A 319 20.80 -21.94 -14.18
C LEU A 319 20.17 -21.16 -13.02
N PHE A 320 20.63 -19.91 -12.81
CA PHE A 320 20.07 -18.96 -11.84
C PHE A 320 19.41 -17.79 -12.57
N GLY A 321 18.24 -18.04 -13.15
CA GLY A 321 17.49 -17.06 -13.95
C GLY A 321 16.45 -16.25 -13.17
N PRO A 322 15.90 -15.18 -13.77
CA PRO A 322 14.88 -14.33 -13.14
C PRO A 322 13.57 -15.07 -12.80
N MET A 323 13.34 -16.27 -13.36
CA MET A 323 12.21 -17.12 -12.99
C MET A 323 12.29 -17.66 -11.54
N ASP A 324 13.46 -17.56 -10.90
CA ASP A 324 13.65 -17.90 -9.48
C ASP A 324 13.39 -16.71 -8.52
N GLN A 325 13.05 -15.52 -9.05
CA GLN A 325 12.70 -14.35 -8.24
C GLN A 325 11.32 -14.50 -7.58
N ARG A 326 11.27 -15.25 -6.47
CA ARG A 326 10.07 -15.41 -5.66
C ARG A 326 9.93 -14.29 -4.64
N TYR A 327 8.68 -13.99 -4.28
CA TYR A 327 8.39 -13.12 -3.15
C TYR A 327 8.82 -13.80 -1.84
N VAL A 328 9.52 -13.06 -0.99
CA VAL A 328 9.93 -13.48 0.34
C VAL A 328 9.09 -12.74 1.39
N TRP A 329 8.37 -13.49 2.21
CA TRP A 329 7.70 -12.93 3.39
C TRP A 329 8.72 -12.77 4.52
N ARG A 330 8.98 -11.53 4.95
CA ARG A 330 9.96 -11.24 6.02
C ARG A 330 9.53 -10.09 6.91
N ARG A 331 9.99 -10.12 8.16
CA ARG A 331 9.83 -9.01 9.12
C ARG A 331 10.75 -7.84 8.74
N LYS A 332 10.42 -6.64 9.21
CA LYS A 332 11.25 -5.43 9.04
C LYS A 332 12.68 -5.71 9.56
N ASN A 333 13.69 -5.24 8.85
CA ASN A 333 15.13 -5.40 9.15
C ASN A 333 15.71 -6.83 9.04
N LYS A 334 14.97 -7.81 8.51
CA LYS A 334 15.51 -9.17 8.24
C LYS A 334 15.87 -9.39 6.77
N ALA A 335 16.15 -8.32 6.05
CA ALA A 335 16.32 -8.35 4.60
C ALA A 335 17.51 -9.16 4.10
N TYR A 336 18.55 -9.27 4.92
CA TYR A 336 19.84 -9.86 4.56
C TYR A 336 20.12 -11.20 5.26
N GLU A 337 19.14 -11.77 5.98
CA GLU A 337 19.27 -13.16 6.47
C GLU A 337 19.29 -14.11 5.28
N GLU A 338 20.14 -15.13 5.29
CA GLU A 338 20.34 -16.08 4.18
C GLU A 338 19.02 -16.72 3.69
N LYS A 339 18.14 -17.09 4.62
CA LYS A 339 16.79 -17.62 4.29
C LYS A 339 15.88 -16.62 3.57
N ASN A 340 16.20 -15.32 3.64
CA ASN A 340 15.44 -14.22 3.04
C ASN A 340 16.15 -13.60 1.83
N THR A 341 17.33 -14.11 1.46
CA THR A 341 18.09 -13.72 0.28
C THR A 341 18.10 -14.87 -0.73
N LEU A 342 18.24 -14.52 -2.00
CA LEU A 342 18.56 -15.51 -3.03
C LEU A 342 20.06 -15.41 -3.30
N PRO A 343 20.80 -16.54 -3.30
CA PRO A 343 22.21 -16.51 -3.62
C PRO A 343 22.40 -15.99 -5.05
N THR A 344 23.20 -14.94 -5.19
CA THR A 344 23.59 -14.38 -6.50
C THR A 344 25.06 -14.67 -6.72
N VAL A 345 25.40 -15.38 -7.79
CA VAL A 345 26.80 -15.63 -8.16
C VAL A 345 27.38 -14.40 -8.88
N LYS A 346 28.58 -13.94 -8.47
CA LYS A 346 29.27 -12.77 -9.05
C LYS A 346 29.61 -12.95 -10.54
N HIS A 347 29.81 -14.19 -10.97
CA HIS A 347 29.94 -14.60 -12.38
C HIS A 347 29.23 -15.94 -12.57
N GLY A 348 28.43 -16.08 -13.63
CA GLY A 348 28.13 -17.37 -14.25
C GLY A 348 27.59 -18.49 -13.35
N GLY A 349 26.28 -18.56 -13.19
CA GLY A 349 25.61 -19.82 -12.80
C GLY A 349 25.72 -20.91 -13.87
N GLY A 350 26.33 -20.62 -15.01
CA GLY A 350 26.19 -21.41 -16.22
C GLY A 350 24.88 -21.11 -16.94
N SER A 351 24.95 -21.16 -18.27
CA SER A 351 23.79 -21.09 -19.13
C SER A 351 24.02 -21.97 -20.33
N ILE A 352 22.95 -22.58 -20.82
CA ILE A 352 22.97 -23.30 -22.09
C ILE A 352 22.22 -22.50 -23.13
N MET A 353 22.72 -22.54 -24.36
CA MET A 353 22.01 -22.08 -25.53
C MET A 353 21.40 -23.31 -26.21
N LEU A 354 20.10 -23.25 -26.47
CA LEU A 354 19.35 -24.32 -27.12
C LEU A 354 18.81 -23.80 -28.44
N TRP A 355 18.96 -24.57 -29.50
CA TRP A 355 18.18 -24.44 -30.72
C TRP A 355 17.01 -25.43 -30.64
N GLY A 356 15.83 -25.03 -31.09
CA GLY A 356 14.74 -25.98 -31.22
C GLY A 356 13.73 -25.59 -32.27
N CYS A 357 12.87 -26.55 -32.59
CA CYS A 357 11.83 -26.37 -33.60
C CYS A 357 10.52 -27.03 -33.21
N PHE A 358 9.40 -26.53 -33.71
CA PHE A 358 8.10 -27.16 -33.53
C PHE A 358 7.15 -26.83 -34.69
N ALA A 359 6.08 -27.62 -34.82
CA ALA A 359 4.98 -27.35 -35.74
C ALA A 359 3.64 -27.59 -35.05
N SER A 360 2.53 -27.41 -35.76
CA SER A 360 1.17 -27.66 -35.22
C SER A 360 1.01 -29.10 -34.69
N ALA A 361 1.73 -30.05 -35.29
CA ALA A 361 1.72 -31.47 -34.92
C ALA A 361 2.51 -31.83 -33.65
N GLY A 362 3.29 -30.90 -33.07
CA GLY A 362 4.07 -31.13 -31.86
C GLY A 362 5.48 -30.52 -31.88
N THR A 363 6.26 -30.89 -30.87
CA THR A 363 7.66 -30.48 -30.74
C THR A 363 8.58 -31.28 -31.66
N GLY A 364 9.49 -30.58 -32.32
CA GLY A 364 10.60 -31.17 -33.08
C GLY A 364 11.82 -31.38 -32.19
N LYS A 365 12.99 -31.50 -32.82
CA LYS A 365 14.26 -31.65 -32.12
C LYS A 365 14.61 -30.39 -31.32
N LEU A 366 15.26 -30.62 -30.18
CA LEU A 366 15.92 -29.63 -29.33
C LEU A 366 17.40 -30.00 -29.30
N GLN A 367 18.29 -29.05 -29.55
CA GLN A 367 19.73 -29.29 -29.65
C GLN A 367 20.50 -28.24 -28.86
N ARG A 368 21.44 -28.68 -28.03
CA ARG A 368 22.38 -27.78 -27.37
C ARG A 368 23.39 -27.22 -28.36
N VAL A 369 23.57 -25.90 -28.30
CA VAL A 369 24.55 -25.15 -29.06
C VAL A 369 25.82 -25.02 -28.23
N GLN A 370 26.96 -25.40 -28.81
CA GLN A 370 28.25 -25.31 -28.13
C GLN A 370 28.92 -23.97 -28.43
N GLY A 371 29.14 -23.17 -27.39
CA GLY A 371 29.76 -21.84 -27.52
C GLY A 371 28.87 -20.80 -28.22
N THR A 372 29.50 -19.82 -28.86
CA THR A 372 28.80 -18.81 -29.65
C THR A 372 28.53 -19.32 -31.05
N MET A 373 27.26 -19.39 -31.44
CA MET A 373 26.86 -19.91 -32.75
C MET A 373 27.35 -19.03 -33.90
N ASN A 374 28.10 -19.62 -34.83
CA ASN A 374 28.46 -19.00 -36.11
C ASN A 374 27.59 -19.56 -37.25
N SER A 375 27.76 -19.03 -38.48
CA SER A 375 26.96 -19.47 -39.63
C SER A 375 27.17 -20.93 -40.04
N LEU A 376 28.37 -21.51 -39.85
CA LEU A 376 28.65 -22.90 -40.22
C LEU A 376 28.04 -23.87 -39.21
N GLN A 377 28.23 -23.61 -37.92
CA GLN A 377 27.60 -24.39 -36.85
C GLN A 377 26.07 -24.32 -36.94
N TYR A 378 25.51 -23.17 -37.36
CA TYR A 378 24.09 -23.06 -37.64
C TYR A 378 23.66 -24.02 -38.77
N GLN A 379 24.40 -24.07 -39.88
CA GLN A 379 24.11 -24.97 -41.00
C GLN A 379 24.18 -26.44 -40.56
N GLU A 380 25.18 -26.83 -39.78
CA GLU A 380 25.32 -28.18 -39.21
C GLU A 380 24.11 -28.55 -38.34
N ILE A 381 23.71 -27.66 -37.42
CA ILE A 381 22.52 -27.88 -36.58
C ILE A 381 21.27 -28.06 -37.45
N LEU A 382 21.11 -27.24 -38.49
CA LEU A 382 19.96 -27.39 -39.39
C LEU A 382 20.01 -28.72 -40.15
N ASP A 383 21.17 -29.15 -40.63
CA ASP A 383 21.33 -30.39 -41.40
C ASP A 383 20.94 -31.61 -40.57
N ASP A 384 21.45 -31.67 -39.34
CA ASP A 384 21.25 -32.80 -38.44
C ASP A 384 19.81 -32.91 -37.92
N ASN A 385 19.12 -31.77 -37.75
CA ASN A 385 17.89 -31.72 -36.95
C ASN A 385 16.61 -31.43 -37.73
N VAL A 386 16.66 -30.65 -38.82
CA VAL A 386 15.45 -30.16 -39.49
C VAL A 386 14.72 -31.31 -40.18
N MET A 387 15.40 -32.08 -41.03
CA MET A 387 14.74 -33.13 -41.81
C MET A 387 14.20 -34.27 -40.94
N GLN A 388 14.90 -34.60 -39.87
CA GLN A 388 14.41 -35.57 -38.88
C GLN A 388 13.14 -35.04 -38.19
N SER A 389 13.09 -33.75 -37.85
CA SER A 389 11.92 -33.12 -37.23
C SER A 389 10.74 -33.08 -38.18
N VAL A 390 10.96 -32.70 -39.45
CA VAL A 390 9.93 -32.71 -40.51
C VAL A 390 9.32 -34.11 -40.67
N THR A 391 10.16 -35.15 -40.65
CA THR A 391 9.73 -36.54 -40.77
C THR A 391 8.94 -37.01 -39.54
N ASN A 392 9.45 -36.75 -38.34
CA ASN A 392 8.80 -37.12 -37.07
C ASN A 392 7.43 -36.44 -36.91
N LEU A 393 7.34 -35.17 -37.29
CA LEU A 393 6.11 -34.38 -37.24
C LEU A 393 5.17 -34.65 -38.42
N ARG A 394 5.58 -35.51 -39.37
CA ARG A 394 4.82 -35.90 -40.56
C ARG A 394 4.33 -34.68 -41.36
N LEU A 395 5.18 -33.67 -41.51
CA LEU A 395 4.82 -32.47 -42.27
C LEU A 395 4.65 -32.82 -43.76
N GLY A 396 3.71 -32.14 -44.42
CA GLY A 396 3.42 -32.38 -45.83
C GLY A 396 4.60 -32.03 -46.75
N ARG A 397 4.54 -32.52 -48.00
CA ARG A 397 5.57 -32.29 -49.03
C ARG A 397 5.90 -30.81 -49.29
N ARG A 398 4.97 -29.89 -48.98
CA ARG A 398 5.12 -28.43 -49.13
C ARG A 398 5.22 -27.73 -47.78
N TRP A 399 6.07 -28.24 -46.90
CA TRP A 399 6.37 -27.58 -45.63
C TRP A 399 7.15 -26.29 -45.86
N THR A 400 7.12 -25.39 -44.88
CA THR A 400 7.82 -24.11 -44.90
C THR A 400 8.71 -23.99 -43.66
N PHE A 401 9.96 -23.60 -43.86
CA PHE A 401 10.92 -23.33 -42.80
C PHE A 401 10.83 -21.88 -42.34
N GLN A 402 10.65 -21.64 -41.05
CA GLN A 402 10.75 -20.31 -40.47
C GLN A 402 12.06 -20.17 -39.68
N GLN A 403 12.80 -19.11 -39.98
CA GLN A 403 13.94 -18.61 -39.21
C GLN A 403 13.81 -17.07 -39.07
N ASP A 404 14.54 -16.48 -38.13
CA ASP A 404 14.60 -15.02 -38.00
C ASP A 404 15.63 -14.39 -38.97
N ASN A 405 15.85 -13.09 -38.85
CA ASN A 405 16.79 -12.35 -39.71
C ASN A 405 18.12 -12.04 -39.01
N ASP A 406 18.57 -12.88 -38.07
CA ASP A 406 19.91 -12.77 -37.49
C ASP A 406 20.98 -12.74 -38.62
N PRO A 407 22.04 -11.92 -38.49
CA PRO A 407 23.18 -11.94 -39.40
C PRO A 407 23.68 -13.34 -39.76
N LYS A 408 23.67 -14.29 -38.81
CA LYS A 408 24.15 -15.66 -39.05
C LYS A 408 23.22 -16.46 -39.97
N HIS A 409 21.91 -16.21 -39.92
CA HIS A 409 20.89 -16.84 -40.76
C HIS A 409 20.84 -16.22 -42.17
N THR A 410 21.21 -14.95 -42.26
CA THR A 410 21.16 -14.15 -43.49
C THR A 410 22.51 -13.97 -44.18
N SER A 411 23.55 -14.63 -43.68
CA SER A 411 24.90 -14.60 -44.25
C SER A 411 24.91 -15.17 -45.68
N LYS A 412 25.90 -14.77 -46.49
CA LYS A 412 26.05 -15.28 -47.87
C LYS A 412 26.18 -16.81 -47.88
N SER A 413 26.96 -17.35 -46.96
CA SER A 413 27.17 -18.80 -46.79
C SER A 413 25.85 -19.51 -46.48
N THR A 414 25.12 -19.08 -45.45
CA THR A 414 23.85 -19.73 -45.05
C THR A 414 22.78 -19.62 -46.13
N ARG A 415 22.69 -18.49 -46.83
CA ARG A 415 21.75 -18.33 -47.95
C ARG A 415 22.06 -19.27 -49.11
N ALA A 416 23.33 -19.41 -49.49
CA ALA A 416 23.73 -20.35 -50.54
C ALA A 416 23.45 -21.81 -50.12
N TRP A 417 23.73 -22.15 -48.86
CA TRP A 417 23.43 -23.47 -48.31
C TRP A 417 21.92 -23.78 -48.33
N LEU A 418 21.07 -22.85 -47.90
CA LEU A 418 19.61 -23.01 -47.93
C LEU A 418 19.07 -23.16 -49.36
N GLN A 419 19.68 -22.48 -50.34
CA GLN A 419 19.34 -22.64 -51.76
C GLN A 419 19.67 -24.05 -52.25
N ILE A 420 20.83 -24.60 -51.87
CA ILE A 420 21.23 -25.98 -52.21
C ILE A 420 20.24 -26.99 -51.60
N LYS A 421 19.78 -26.76 -50.36
CA LYS A 421 18.78 -27.62 -49.71
C LYS A 421 17.39 -27.53 -50.35
N GLY A 422 17.08 -26.47 -51.09
CA GLY A 422 15.81 -26.31 -51.80
C GLY A 422 14.60 -26.12 -50.88
N TRP A 423 14.79 -25.64 -49.65
CA TRP A 423 13.70 -25.46 -48.68
C TRP A 423 12.90 -24.18 -48.93
N ASN A 424 11.59 -24.23 -48.66
CA ASN A 424 10.74 -23.04 -48.71
C ASN A 424 10.94 -22.19 -47.46
N ILE A 425 11.59 -21.04 -47.57
CA ILE A 425 11.85 -20.15 -46.43
C ILE A 425 10.71 -19.15 -46.26
N LEU A 426 10.13 -19.06 -45.05
CA LEU A 426 9.13 -18.06 -44.70
C LEU A 426 9.79 -16.68 -44.62
N LYS A 427 9.31 -15.73 -45.42
CA LYS A 427 9.77 -14.34 -45.33
C LYS A 427 9.44 -13.76 -43.96
N TRP A 428 10.45 -13.36 -43.20
CA TRP A 428 10.27 -12.90 -41.82
C TRP A 428 10.51 -11.38 -41.65
N PRO A 429 9.68 -10.65 -40.88
CA PRO A 429 9.98 -9.28 -40.50
C PRO A 429 10.95 -9.22 -39.31
N SER A 430 12.02 -8.43 -39.42
CA SER A 430 13.02 -8.28 -38.34
C SER A 430 12.40 -7.77 -37.03
N GLN A 431 13.01 -8.14 -35.89
CA GLN A 431 12.58 -7.76 -34.52
C GLN A 431 11.11 -8.10 -34.23
N SER A 432 10.71 -9.33 -34.54
CA SER A 432 9.32 -9.77 -34.39
C SER A 432 9.15 -11.03 -33.54
N PRO A 433 9.68 -11.07 -32.30
CA PRO A 433 9.52 -12.24 -31.43
C PRO A 433 8.05 -12.52 -31.09
N ASP A 434 7.20 -11.48 -30.98
CA ASP A 434 5.76 -11.61 -30.73
C ASP A 434 5.01 -12.37 -31.84
N LEU A 435 5.60 -12.44 -33.03
CA LEU A 435 5.10 -13.24 -34.14
C LEU A 435 5.62 -14.66 -34.12
N ASN A 436 6.73 -14.98 -33.46
CA ASN A 436 7.22 -16.35 -33.42
C ASN A 436 6.53 -17.13 -32.28
N PRO A 437 5.67 -18.12 -32.56
CA PRO A 437 4.94 -18.83 -31.51
C PRO A 437 5.85 -19.72 -30.65
N ILE A 438 7.08 -20.03 -31.10
CA ILE A 438 8.04 -20.81 -30.30
C ILE A 438 8.47 -20.06 -29.03
N GLU A 439 8.40 -18.73 -29.01
CA GLU A 439 8.66 -17.91 -27.82
C GLU A 439 7.72 -18.26 -26.66
N ASN A 440 6.48 -18.66 -26.98
CA ASN A 440 5.55 -19.15 -25.98
C ASN A 440 5.95 -20.53 -25.44
N LEU A 441 6.50 -21.40 -26.28
CA LEU A 441 7.04 -22.69 -25.86
C LEU A 441 8.32 -22.53 -25.04
N TRP A 442 9.17 -21.56 -25.37
CA TRP A 442 10.33 -21.21 -24.54
C TRP A 442 9.92 -20.74 -23.17
N TRP A 443 8.82 -19.98 -23.05
CA TRP A 443 8.29 -19.60 -21.76
C TRP A 443 7.77 -20.81 -20.97
N ASP A 444 7.02 -21.70 -21.62
CA ASP A 444 6.50 -22.93 -21.00
C ASP A 444 7.67 -23.82 -20.52
N LEU A 445 8.71 -24.01 -21.35
CA LEU A 445 9.92 -24.76 -21.03
C LEU A 445 10.69 -24.14 -19.85
N LYS A 446 11.00 -22.83 -19.92
CA LYS A 446 11.71 -22.10 -18.85
C LYS A 446 11.00 -22.25 -17.52
N LYS A 447 9.67 -22.16 -17.52
CA LYS A 447 8.85 -22.32 -16.33
C LYS A 447 8.91 -23.74 -15.78
N ALA A 448 8.78 -24.76 -16.62
CA ALA A 448 8.83 -26.16 -16.20
C ALA A 448 10.21 -26.54 -15.62
N VAL A 449 11.29 -26.13 -16.30
CA VAL A 449 12.67 -26.35 -15.84
C VAL A 449 12.94 -25.63 -14.51
N ALA A 450 12.48 -24.39 -14.35
CA ALA A 450 12.65 -23.64 -13.10
C ALA A 450 11.95 -24.30 -11.90
N VAL A 451 10.85 -25.03 -12.11
CA VAL A 451 10.18 -25.79 -11.05
C VAL A 451 11.06 -26.95 -10.55
N ARG A 452 11.84 -27.58 -11.45
CA ARG A 452 12.74 -28.70 -11.11
C ARG A 452 14.02 -28.28 -10.38
N LYS A 453 14.34 -26.98 -10.36
CA LYS A 453 15.50 -26.39 -9.65
C LYS A 453 16.83 -27.11 -9.96
N PRO A 454 17.30 -27.07 -11.22
CA PRO A 454 18.57 -27.67 -11.60
C PRO A 454 19.72 -27.08 -10.80
N LYS A 455 20.69 -27.92 -10.40
CA LYS A 455 21.84 -27.51 -9.59
C LYS A 455 23.10 -27.29 -10.40
N ASN A 456 23.17 -27.83 -11.60
CA ASN A 456 24.30 -27.72 -12.51
C ASN A 456 23.83 -27.69 -13.98
N VAL A 457 24.75 -27.39 -14.89
CA VAL A 457 24.45 -27.24 -16.33
C VAL A 457 24.01 -28.55 -16.97
N THR A 458 24.54 -29.69 -16.52
CA THR A 458 24.16 -31.02 -17.03
C THR A 458 22.71 -31.38 -16.68
N GLU A 459 22.32 -31.15 -15.42
CA GLU A 459 20.92 -31.27 -14.98
C GLU A 459 20.01 -30.29 -15.73
N LEU A 460 20.47 -29.05 -15.94
CA LEU A 460 19.71 -28.04 -16.68
C LEU A 460 19.39 -28.50 -18.10
N GLU A 461 20.37 -29.07 -18.80
CA GLU A 461 20.20 -29.63 -20.15
C GLU A 461 19.27 -30.85 -20.13
N ALA A 462 19.53 -31.83 -19.26
CA ALA A 462 18.68 -33.02 -19.15
C ALA A 462 17.22 -32.67 -18.85
N PHE A 463 16.98 -31.75 -17.91
CA PHE A 463 15.64 -31.29 -17.58
C PHE A 463 14.99 -30.52 -18.73
N ALA A 464 15.75 -29.75 -19.50
CA ALA A 464 15.22 -29.08 -20.68
C ALA A 464 14.75 -30.09 -21.74
N HIS A 465 15.52 -31.15 -22.01
CA HIS A 465 15.11 -32.21 -22.93
C HIS A 465 13.88 -32.98 -22.43
N ASP A 466 13.84 -33.36 -21.15
CA ASP A 466 12.70 -34.03 -20.53
C ASP A 466 11.42 -33.21 -20.64
N GLU A 467 11.49 -31.93 -20.25
CA GLU A 467 10.31 -31.05 -20.23
C GLU A 467 9.87 -30.67 -21.65
N TRP A 468 10.79 -30.55 -22.61
CA TRP A 468 10.47 -30.33 -24.01
C TRP A 468 9.70 -31.49 -24.62
N ALA A 469 10.07 -32.73 -24.31
CA ALA A 469 9.37 -33.93 -24.75
C ALA A 469 7.97 -34.08 -24.14
N LYS A 470 7.73 -33.48 -22.96
CA LYS A 470 6.43 -33.47 -22.27
C LYS A 470 5.47 -32.39 -22.77
N ILE A 471 5.92 -31.45 -23.63
CA ILE A 471 5.06 -30.39 -24.15
C ILE A 471 3.90 -31.04 -24.94
N PRO A 472 2.63 -30.81 -24.55
CA PRO A 472 1.51 -31.45 -25.23
C PRO A 472 1.36 -30.98 -26.67
N VAL A 473 0.99 -31.90 -27.57
CA VAL A 473 0.69 -31.58 -28.98
C VAL A 473 -0.44 -30.55 -29.08
N ASP A 474 -1.46 -30.64 -28.23
CA ASP A 474 -2.58 -29.69 -28.19
C ASP A 474 -2.12 -28.25 -27.90
N ARG A 475 -1.05 -28.08 -27.11
CA ARG A 475 -0.45 -26.77 -26.84
C ARG A 475 0.14 -26.20 -28.12
N CYS A 476 0.90 -27.00 -28.87
CA CYS A 476 1.49 -26.62 -30.15
C CYS A 476 0.39 -26.25 -31.17
N LYS A 477 -0.62 -27.09 -31.32
CA LYS A 477 -1.77 -26.87 -32.21
C LYS A 477 -2.51 -25.58 -31.89
N THR A 478 -2.72 -25.28 -30.61
CA THR A 478 -3.40 -24.03 -30.16
C THR A 478 -2.57 -22.79 -30.49
N LEU A 479 -1.25 -22.85 -30.36
CA LEU A 479 -0.37 -21.73 -30.70
C LEU A 479 -0.39 -21.42 -32.20
N VAL A 480 -0.43 -22.47 -33.04
CA VAL A 480 -0.47 -22.32 -34.49
C VAL A 480 -1.87 -21.97 -35.01
N SER A 481 -2.94 -22.51 -34.43
CA SER A 481 -4.32 -22.16 -34.82
C SER A 481 -4.68 -20.71 -34.49
N SER A 482 -4.08 -20.17 -33.42
CA SER A 482 -4.27 -18.77 -33.05
C SER A 482 -3.38 -17.79 -33.82
N TYR A 483 -2.54 -18.26 -34.76
CA TYR A 483 -1.57 -17.41 -35.45
C TYR A 483 -2.20 -16.26 -36.24
N ALA A 484 -3.33 -16.50 -36.92
CA ALA A 484 -4.08 -15.46 -37.62
C ALA A 484 -4.50 -14.30 -36.69
N SER A 485 -4.76 -14.59 -35.41
CA SER A 485 -5.07 -13.57 -34.41
C SER A 485 -3.86 -12.70 -34.05
N ARG A 486 -2.64 -13.23 -34.15
CA ARG A 486 -1.40 -12.44 -34.02
C ARG A 486 -1.26 -11.46 -35.18
N LEU A 487 -1.48 -11.93 -36.40
CA LEU A 487 -1.42 -11.08 -37.61
C LEU A 487 -2.47 -9.97 -37.56
N LYS A 488 -3.71 -10.29 -37.19
CA LYS A 488 -4.77 -9.29 -36.97
C LYS A 488 -4.36 -8.25 -35.93
N ALA A 489 -3.76 -8.67 -34.81
CA ALA A 489 -3.28 -7.74 -33.79
C ALA A 489 -2.20 -6.80 -34.34
N VAL A 490 -1.24 -7.27 -35.13
CA VAL A 490 -0.23 -6.42 -35.79
C VAL A 490 -0.88 -5.38 -36.70
N ILE A 491 -1.90 -5.78 -37.46
CA ILE A 491 -2.64 -4.87 -38.35
C ILE A 491 -3.34 -3.79 -37.52
N THR A 492 -4.04 -4.17 -36.45
CA THR A 492 -4.72 -3.23 -35.54
C THR A 492 -3.75 -2.21 -34.94
N VAL A 493 -2.56 -2.64 -34.51
CA VAL A 493 -1.54 -1.75 -33.92
C VAL A 493 -0.60 -1.11 -34.96
N LYS A 494 -0.94 -1.21 -36.26
CA LYS A 494 -0.19 -0.63 -37.39
C LYS A 494 1.30 -0.99 -37.39
N GLY A 495 1.63 -2.26 -37.09
CA GLY A 495 3.00 -2.76 -37.11
C GLY A 495 3.79 -2.59 -35.79
N CYS A 496 3.21 -1.98 -34.77
CA CYS A 496 3.80 -1.92 -33.42
C CYS A 496 3.86 -3.31 -32.74
N CYS A 497 4.46 -3.36 -31.55
CA CYS A 497 4.50 -4.56 -30.71
C CYS A 497 3.08 -4.98 -30.30
N THR A 498 2.80 -6.27 -30.33
CA THR A 498 1.52 -6.82 -29.91
C THR A 498 1.57 -7.34 -28.46
N LYS A 499 0.48 -7.95 -28.00
CA LYS A 499 0.38 -8.56 -26.67
C LYS A 499 1.02 -9.96 -26.58
N TYR A 500 1.40 -10.53 -27.73
CA TYR A 500 1.79 -11.93 -27.87
C TYR A 500 3.26 -12.17 -27.49
#